data_AF-A0AA43CAJ9-F1
#
_entry.id   AF-A0AA43CAJ9-F1
#
_cell.length_a   1.000
_cell.length_b   1.000
_cell.length_c   1.000
_cell.angle_alpha   90.00
_cell.angle_beta   90.00
_cell.angle_gamma   90.00
#
_symmetry.space_group_name_H-M   'P 1'
#
loop_
_entity.id
_entity.type
_entity.pdbx_description
1 polymer ?
#
loop_
_entity_poly.entity_id
_entity_poly.type
_entity_poly.pdbx_seq_one_letter_code
_entity_poly.pdbx_strand_id
1 'polypeptide(L)' 'MKTDTNNKNDAIDLKCPECRAQLKERRSRTPDKCEMICGGCGQSFDVCDLETLDALKQHS' A
#
# COMPACT_ATOMS: atom_id res chain seq x y z
N MET A 1 17.17 -22.80 -16.56
CA MET A 1 16.16 -21.73 -16.66
C MET A 1 15.93 -21.24 -15.24
N LYS A 2 16.45 -20.07 -14.87
CA LYS A 2 16.25 -19.49 -13.54
C LYS A 2 15.05 -18.57 -13.68
N THR A 3 13.94 -18.91 -13.05
CA THR A 3 12.80 -17.98 -12.92
C THR A 3 13.15 -17.04 -11.78
N ASP A 4 13.75 -15.91 -12.15
CA ASP A 4 13.98 -14.78 -11.26
C ASP A 4 12.66 -14.41 -10.60
N THR A 5 12.51 -14.87 -9.36
CA THR A 5 11.39 -14.58 -8.48
C THR A 5 11.61 -13.16 -7.96
N ASN A 6 11.39 -12.17 -8.82
CA ASN A 6 11.46 -10.76 -8.47
C ASN A 6 10.08 -10.11 -8.64
N ASN A 7 9.13 -10.52 -7.80
CA ASN A 7 7.82 -9.85 -7.70
C ASN A 7 7.35 -9.75 -6.24
N LYS A 8 8.30 -9.58 -5.30
CA LYS A 8 8.00 -9.24 -3.89
C LYS A 8 8.18 -7.75 -3.58
N ASN A 9 8.41 -6.91 -4.61
CA ASN A 9 8.54 -5.46 -4.47
C ASN A 9 7.36 -4.68 -5.07
N ASP A 10 6.39 -5.35 -5.70
CA ASP A 10 5.13 -4.72 -6.15
C ASP A 10 4.14 -4.53 -4.98
N ALA A 11 4.48 -5.09 -3.83
CA ALA A 11 3.82 -4.76 -2.59
C ALA A 11 4.38 -3.41 -2.08
N ILE A 12 3.63 -2.35 -2.37
CA ILE A 12 3.47 -1.17 -1.50
C ILE A 12 4.53 -0.05 -1.66
N ASP A 13 4.73 0.46 -2.88
CA ASP A 13 5.08 1.89 -3.03
C ASP A 13 3.81 2.75 -3.12
N LEU A 14 2.75 2.39 -2.40
CA LEU A 14 1.54 3.20 -2.37
C LEU A 14 1.87 4.48 -1.60
N LYS A 15 1.58 5.63 -2.21
CA LYS A 15 1.77 6.94 -1.60
C LYS A 15 0.41 7.53 -1.30
N CYS A 16 0.30 8.17 -0.15
CA CYS A 16 -0.93 8.86 0.18
C CYS A 16 -1.12 10.09 -0.73
N PRO A 17 -2.31 10.32 -1.30
CA PRO A 17 -2.56 11.48 -2.17
C PRO A 17 -2.41 12.82 -1.42
N GLU A 18 -2.75 12.84 -0.13
CA GLU A 18 -2.63 14.01 0.75
C GLU A 18 -1.18 14.30 1.18
N CYS A 19 -0.53 13.34 1.86
CA CYS A 19 0.82 13.51 2.44
C CYS A 19 1.96 13.25 1.45
N ARG A 20 1.71 12.53 0.35
CA ARG A 20 2.71 11.82 -0.48
C ARG A 20 3.64 10.88 0.29
N ALA A 21 3.37 10.65 1.57
CA ALA A 21 4.15 9.75 2.39
C ALA A 21 3.74 8.30 2.11
N GLN A 22 4.70 7.41 2.35
CA GLN A 22 4.55 5.99 2.05
C GLN A 22 3.51 5.35 2.97
N LEU A 23 2.63 4.56 2.36
CA LEU A 23 1.67 3.70 3.03
C LEU A 23 2.38 2.47 3.61
N LYS A 24 1.96 2.10 4.81
CA LYS A 24 2.54 0.97 5.55
C LYS A 24 1.42 0.06 6.00
N GLU A 25 1.64 -1.24 5.93
CA GLU A 25 0.69 -2.22 6.44
C GLU A 25 0.46 -1.99 7.95
N ARG A 26 -0.81 -2.03 8.39
CA ARG A 26 -1.11 -1.91 9.82
C ARG A 26 -0.52 -3.12 10.55
N ARG A 27 0.42 -2.86 11.46
CA ARG A 27 1.02 -3.89 12.32
C ARG A 27 0.04 -4.30 13.43
N SER A 28 -1.00 -5.06 13.06
CA SER A 28 -1.98 -5.67 13.96
C SER A 28 -1.71 -7.16 14.19
N ARG A 29 -2.28 -7.73 15.27
CA ARG A 29 -2.18 -9.18 15.56
C ARG A 29 -2.72 -10.05 14.42
N THR A 30 -3.69 -9.53 13.67
CA THR A 30 -4.14 -10.00 12.37
C THR A 30 -3.81 -8.90 11.37
N PRO A 31 -2.67 -8.96 10.67
CA PRO A 31 -2.35 -7.97 9.64
C PRO A 31 -3.36 -8.11 8.52
N ASP A 32 -4.22 -7.11 8.39
CA ASP A 32 -5.16 -7.05 7.29
C ASP A 32 -4.40 -6.51 6.09
N LYS A 33 -4.11 -7.39 5.13
CA LYS A 33 -3.32 -7.03 3.93
C LYS A 33 -4.04 -5.99 3.06
N CYS A 34 -5.34 -5.82 3.28
CA CYS A 34 -6.14 -4.79 2.66
C CYS A 34 -5.96 -3.43 3.34
N GLU A 35 -5.60 -3.35 4.62
CA GLU A 35 -5.57 -2.07 5.34
C GLU A 35 -4.14 -1.49 5.44
N MET A 36 -3.92 -0.37 4.76
CA MET A 36 -2.65 0.37 4.79
C MET A 36 -2.81 1.75 5.41
N ILE A 37 -1.83 2.20 6.18
CA ILE A 37 -1.84 3.48 6.89
C ILE A 37 -0.75 4.40 6.34
N CYS A 38 -1.07 5.66 6.00
CA CYS A 38 -0.05 6.67 5.65
C CYS A 38 0.83 6.88 6.88
N GLY A 39 2.14 6.64 6.74
CA GLY A 39 3.10 6.94 7.80
C GLY A 39 3.31 8.45 8.07
N GLY A 40 2.71 9.31 7.25
CA GLY A 40 2.75 10.77 7.39
C GLY A 40 1.51 11.35 8.06
N CYS A 41 0.33 11.23 7.44
CA CYS A 41 -0.92 11.79 7.97
C CYS A 41 -1.70 10.83 8.90
N GLY A 42 -1.36 9.54 8.93
CA GLY A 42 -2.06 8.53 9.73
C GLY A 42 -3.39 8.04 9.14
N GLN A 43 -3.74 8.44 7.92
CA GLN A 43 -4.97 8.02 7.24
C GLN A 43 -4.86 6.55 6.80
N SER A 44 -5.93 5.79 7.02
CA SER A 44 -6.06 4.40 6.60
C SER A 44 -6.72 4.32 5.23
N PHE A 45 -6.20 3.45 4.39
CA PHE A 45 -6.68 3.17 3.05
C PHE A 45 -6.89 1.67 2.91
N ASP A 46 -8.01 1.30 2.31
CA ASP A 46 -8.30 -0.08 1.96
C ASP A 46 -7.80 -0.35 0.54
N VAL A 47 -6.76 -1.14 0.37
CA VAL A 47 -6.18 -1.49 -0.92
C VAL A 47 -6.88 -2.68 -1.58
N CYS A 48 -7.84 -3.31 -0.91
CA CYS A 48 -8.70 -4.32 -1.52
C CYS A 48 -9.89 -3.69 -2.25
N ASP A 49 -10.22 -2.46 -1.90
CA ASP A 49 -11.06 -1.60 -2.71
C ASP A 49 -10.29 -1.11 -3.96
N LEU A 50 -10.80 -1.47 -5.14
CA LEU A 50 -10.15 -1.15 -6.42
C LEU A 50 -10.14 0.36 -6.69
N GLU A 51 -11.16 1.09 -6.24
CA GLU A 51 -11.24 2.55 -6.40
C GLU A 51 -10.13 3.23 -5.59
N THR A 52 -9.98 2.83 -4.34
CA THR A 52 -8.90 3.29 -3.45
C THR A 52 -7.53 2.87 -3.97
N LEU A 53 -7.37 1.63 -4.43
CA LEU A 53 -6.12 1.15 -5.02
C LEU A 53 -5.74 1.96 -6.27
N ASP A 54 -6.68 2.24 -7.16
CA ASP A 54 -6.43 3.03 -8.37
C ASP A 54 -6.02 4.47 -8.00
N ALA A 55 -6.75 5.10 -7.07
CA ALA A 55 -6.42 6.44 -6.58
C ALA A 55 -5.02 6.51 -5.97
N LEU A 56 -4.61 5.47 -5.23
CA LEU A 56 -3.26 5.40 -4.68
C LEU A 56 -2.20 5.18 -5.77
N LYS A 57 -2.46 4.32 -6.76
CA LYS A 57 -1.55 4.04 -7.88
C LYS A 57 -1.34 5.24 -8.81
N GLN A 58 -2.35 6.07 -9.02
CA GLN A 58 -2.21 7.31 -9.79
C GLN A 58 -1.23 8.31 -9.15
N HIS A 59 -0.98 8.16 -7.85
CA HIS A 59 -0.13 9.04 -7.05
C HIS A 59 1.22 8.42 -6.64
N SER A 60 1.49 7.17 -7.04
CA SER A 60 2.74 6.43 -6.77
C SER A 60 3.87 6.76 -7.74
#